data_AF-A0A7K2JT62-F1
#
_entry.id   AF-A0A7K2JT62-F1
#
_cell.length_a   1.000
_cell.length_b   1.000
_cell.length_c   1.000
_cell.angle_alpha   90.00
_cell.angle_beta   90.00
_cell.angle_gamma   90.00
#
_symmetry.space_group_name_H-M   'P 1'
#
loop_
_entity.id
_entity.type
_entity.pdbx_description
1 polymer ?
#
loop_
_entity_poly.entity_id
_entity_poly.type
_entity_poly.pdbx_seq_one_letter_code
_entity_poly.pdbx_strand_id
1 'polypeptide(L)'
;ATTGARTPAGGPGGVERGSGRGPTAAAPRRTRRTPARCRVCGRTLTDAGEMKLMRCEDCPSDMDEGVYERLREWRAVQAGRSGQPAFCVFTDKTLMAIAESVPEDEHELARIPGVGARKFNRYGADVLAICAGRDIAGLDEDD
;
A
#
# COMPACT_ATOMS: atom_id res chain seq x y z
N ALA A 1 -58.67 22.37 19.45
CA ALA A 1 -58.77 21.57 18.21
C ALA A 1 -58.39 22.46 17.02
N THR A 2 -57.46 21.97 16.18
CA THR A 2 -57.10 22.35 14.78
C THR A 2 -57.05 23.85 14.41
N THR A 3 -55.88 24.46 14.20
CA THR A 3 -55.04 24.47 12.97
C THR A 3 -55.78 24.88 11.70
N GLY A 4 -55.46 26.09 11.20
CA GLY A 4 -55.74 26.55 9.84
C GLY A 4 -54.42 26.98 9.17
N ALA A 5 -54.13 26.39 8.02
CA ALA A 5 -52.92 26.60 7.21
C ALA A 5 -53.28 27.20 5.85
N ARG A 6 -52.40 28.03 5.25
CA ARG A 6 -52.18 28.23 3.78
C ARG A 6 -50.77 28.84 3.52
N THR A 7 -49.81 28.14 2.87
CA THR A 7 -49.46 28.08 1.41
C THR A 7 -48.30 29.07 1.09
N PRO A 8 -47.23 28.78 0.28
CA PRO A 8 -47.36 28.33 -1.12
C PRO A 8 -46.30 27.42 -1.80
N ALA A 9 -46.81 26.77 -2.85
CA ALA A 9 -46.29 26.52 -4.20
C ALA A 9 -44.78 26.37 -4.49
N GLY A 10 -44.43 25.25 -5.11
CA GLY A 10 -43.23 25.04 -5.94
C GLY A 10 -43.51 23.92 -6.96
N GLY A 11 -43.29 24.20 -8.25
CA GLY A 11 -43.70 23.37 -9.39
C GLY A 11 -42.84 22.12 -9.67
N PRO A 12 -43.22 21.32 -10.69
CA PRO A 12 -42.67 19.99 -10.93
C PRO A 12 -41.46 20.02 -11.87
N GLY A 13 -40.40 19.31 -11.50
CA GLY A 13 -39.23 19.10 -12.33
C GLY A 13 -38.44 17.90 -11.85
N GLY A 14 -38.88 16.70 -12.21
CA GLY A 14 -38.19 15.45 -11.88
C GLY A 14 -38.35 14.46 -13.01
N VAL A 15 -37.27 14.22 -13.73
CA VAL A 15 -37.21 13.34 -14.90
C VAL A 15 -37.47 11.89 -14.49
N GLU A 16 -38.42 11.24 -15.16
CA GLU A 16 -38.56 9.79 -15.12
C GLU A 16 -37.68 9.18 -16.21
N ARG A 17 -36.79 8.25 -15.84
CA ARG A 17 -36.80 6.86 -16.34
C ARG A 17 -35.54 6.11 -15.91
N GLY A 18 -35.78 4.94 -15.31
CA GLY A 18 -34.74 3.95 -15.00
C GLY A 18 -35.29 2.74 -14.28
N SER A 19 -36.36 2.13 -14.82
CA SER A 19 -36.88 0.85 -14.35
C SER A 19 -35.90 -0.26 -14.72
N GLY A 20 -35.07 -0.65 -13.75
CA GLY A 20 -34.16 -1.79 -13.82
C GLY A 20 -34.44 -2.72 -12.64
N ARG A 21 -35.02 -3.88 -12.96
CA ARG A 21 -35.45 -4.93 -12.02
C ARG A 21 -34.24 -5.78 -11.61
N GLY A 22 -34.03 -5.96 -10.30
CA GLY A 22 -33.22 -7.03 -9.72
C GLY A 22 -32.38 -6.63 -8.50
N PRO A 23 -32.56 -7.25 -7.31
CA PRO A 23 -31.64 -7.07 -6.20
C PRO A 23 -30.38 -7.90 -6.50
N THR A 24 -29.35 -7.29 -7.09
CA THR A 24 -28.07 -7.96 -7.29
C THR A 24 -27.13 -7.59 -6.15
N ALA A 25 -26.78 -8.62 -5.38
CA ALA A 25 -25.73 -8.69 -4.37
C ALA A 25 -25.66 -7.54 -3.36
N ALA A 26 -26.11 -7.82 -2.13
CA ALA A 26 -25.76 -7.02 -0.97
C ALA A 26 -24.25 -6.70 -1.00
N ALA A 27 -23.91 -5.41 -1.09
CA ALA A 27 -22.54 -4.95 -1.00
C ALA A 27 -21.89 -5.60 0.24
N PRO A 28 -20.67 -6.16 0.12
CA PRO A 28 -20.03 -6.80 1.26
C PRO A 28 -19.97 -5.80 2.40
N ARG A 29 -20.61 -6.13 3.53
CA ARG A 29 -20.50 -5.36 4.77
C ARG A 29 -19.01 -5.22 5.03
N ARG A 30 -18.46 -4.01 4.93
CA ARG A 30 -17.05 -3.74 5.23
C ARG A 30 -16.81 -4.31 6.62
N THR A 31 -16.13 -5.46 6.70
CA THR A 31 -15.70 -6.03 7.97
C THR A 31 -14.95 -4.90 8.65
N ARG A 32 -15.37 -4.46 9.84
CA ARG A 32 -14.67 -3.41 10.56
C ARG A 32 -13.25 -3.91 10.77
N ARG A 33 -12.33 -3.52 9.89
CA ARG A 33 -10.92 -3.88 10.00
C ARG A 33 -10.47 -3.34 11.34
N THR A 34 -9.94 -4.21 12.19
CA THR A 34 -9.31 -3.80 13.43
C THR A 34 -8.35 -2.65 13.10
N PRO A 35 -8.42 -1.51 13.81
CA PRO A 35 -7.55 -0.39 13.53
C PRO A 35 -6.09 -0.85 13.61
N ALA A 36 -5.30 -0.55 12.58
CA ALA A 36 -3.88 -0.85 12.57
C ALA A 36 -3.22 -0.13 13.76
N ARG A 37 -2.28 -0.79 14.42
CA ARG A 37 -1.59 -0.24 15.59
C ARG A 37 -0.09 -0.21 15.33
N CYS A 38 0.56 0.83 15.85
CA CYS A 38 2.01 0.94 15.86
C CYS A 38 2.61 -0.26 16.59
N ARG A 39 3.55 -0.95 15.95
CA ARG A 39 4.27 -2.10 16.54
C ARG A 39 5.13 -1.72 17.75
N VAL A 40 5.50 -0.44 17.87
CA VAL A 40 6.39 0.07 18.92
C VAL A 40 5.60 0.61 20.12
N CYS A 41 4.69 1.55 19.92
CA CYS A 41 3.98 2.23 21.00
C CYS A 41 2.50 1.84 21.16
N GLY A 42 1.95 1.03 20.24
CA GLY A 42 0.55 0.59 20.30
C GLY A 42 -0.50 1.62 19.90
N ARG A 43 -0.10 2.87 19.57
CA ARG A 43 -1.01 3.92 19.06
C ARG A 43 -1.71 3.44 17.79
N THR A 44 -2.99 3.81 17.64
CA THR A 44 -3.74 3.59 16.39
C THR A 44 -3.11 4.39 15.25
N LEU A 45 -2.79 3.71 14.15
CA LEU A 45 -2.27 4.32 12.93
C LEU A 45 -3.44 4.77 12.08
N THR A 46 -3.49 6.07 11.80
CA THR A 46 -4.56 6.66 10.97
C THR A 46 -4.06 7.14 9.62
N ASP A 47 -2.75 7.39 9.50
CA ASP A 47 -2.14 7.76 8.24
C ASP A 47 -1.76 6.52 7.39
N ALA A 48 -1.88 6.64 6.08
CA ALA A 48 -1.60 5.55 5.15
C ALA A 48 -0.10 5.19 5.10
N GLY A 49 0.78 6.17 5.30
CA GLY A 49 2.23 5.98 5.41
C GLY A 49 2.59 5.23 6.69
N GLU A 50 2.03 5.63 7.83
CA GLU A 50 2.20 4.90 9.09
C GLU A 50 1.72 3.46 8.99
N MET A 51 0.54 3.22 8.41
CA MET A 51 0.00 1.87 8.21
C MET A 51 0.91 1.00 7.34
N LYS A 52 1.61 1.58 6.36
CA LYS A 52 2.57 0.84 5.52
C LYS A 52 3.87 0.51 6.27
N LEU A 53 4.32 1.41 7.15
CA LEU A 53 5.50 1.20 7.99
C LEU A 53 5.20 0.37 9.24
N MET A 54 3.92 0.15 9.56
CA MET A 54 3.45 -0.48 10.81
C MET A 54 3.98 0.22 12.07
N ARG A 55 4.36 1.50 11.95
CA ARG A 55 4.95 2.35 12.98
C ARG A 55 4.50 3.79 12.77
N CYS A 56 4.22 4.52 13.86
CA CYS A 56 3.95 5.95 13.78
C CYS A 56 5.24 6.75 13.62
N GLU A 57 5.16 7.92 13.00
CA GLU A 57 6.32 8.77 12.69
C GLU A 57 7.19 9.13 13.92
N ASP A 58 6.58 9.30 15.10
CA ASP A 58 7.28 9.64 16.36
C ASP A 58 8.14 8.50 16.94
N CYS A 59 7.95 7.25 16.51
CA CYS A 59 8.70 6.12 17.06
C CYS A 59 10.06 5.94 16.36
N PRO A 60 11.06 5.35 17.03
CA PRO A 60 12.37 5.10 16.43
C PRO A 60 12.28 4.21 15.18
N SER A 61 13.14 4.48 14.22
CA SER A 61 13.26 3.74 12.97
C SER A 61 14.54 2.90 13.01
N ASP A 62 14.41 1.57 13.00
CA ASP A 62 15.53 0.63 12.87
C ASP A 62 15.90 0.39 11.40
N MET A 63 15.78 1.42 10.56
CA MET A 63 16.04 1.32 9.13
C MET A 63 17.54 1.29 8.89
N ASP A 64 18.04 0.28 8.19
CA ASP A 64 19.43 0.28 7.71
C ASP A 64 19.54 1.18 6.45
N GLU A 65 20.21 2.34 6.59
CA GLU A 65 20.41 3.28 5.50
C GLU A 65 21.18 2.68 4.31
N GLY A 66 22.13 1.77 4.56
CA GLY A 66 22.93 1.13 3.51
C GLY A 66 22.12 0.12 2.70
N VAL A 67 21.25 -0.65 3.36
CA VAL A 67 20.26 -1.51 2.66
C VAL A 67 19.27 -0.65 1.89
N TYR A 68 18.79 0.45 2.49
CA TYR A 68 17.83 1.33 1.86
C TYR A 68 18.34 1.94 0.55
N GLU A 69 19.57 2.47 0.54
CA GLU A 69 20.13 3.09 -0.67
C GLU A 69 20.34 2.05 -1.78
N ARG A 70 20.87 0.86 -1.45
CA ARG A 70 21.01 -0.25 -2.42
C ARG A 70 19.68 -0.68 -3.02
N LEU A 71 18.63 -0.78 -2.20
CA LEU A 71 17.27 -1.06 -2.68
C LEU A 71 16.76 0.04 -3.62
N ARG A 72 17.11 1.30 -3.35
CA ARG A 72 16.68 2.44 -4.15
C ARG A 72 17.36 2.46 -5.52
N GLU A 73 18.65 2.17 -5.57
CA GLU A 73 19.44 2.03 -6.79
C GLU A 73 18.95 0.85 -7.63
N TRP A 74 18.83 -0.33 -7.02
CA TRP A 74 18.28 -1.52 -7.69
C TRP A 74 16.88 -1.24 -8.26
N ARG A 75 16.02 -0.55 -7.50
CA ARG A 75 14.68 -0.18 -7.98
C ARG A 75 14.74 0.70 -9.23
N ALA A 76 15.66 1.65 -9.29
CA ALA A 76 15.83 2.52 -10.45
C ALA A 76 16.22 1.70 -11.70
N VAL A 77 17.14 0.76 -11.55
CA VAL A 77 17.55 -0.18 -12.62
C VAL A 77 16.35 -1.01 -13.10
N GLN A 78 15.62 -1.65 -12.19
CA GLN A 78 14.45 -2.48 -12.55
C GLN A 78 13.33 -1.68 -13.22
N ALA A 79 13.12 -0.45 -12.76
CA ALA A 79 12.15 0.46 -13.33
C ALA A 79 12.52 0.86 -14.77
N GLY A 80 13.80 1.17 -15.01
CA GLY A 80 14.35 1.43 -16.34
C GLY A 80 14.16 0.24 -17.28
N ARG A 81 14.52 -0.97 -16.83
CA ARG A 81 14.32 -2.23 -17.59
C ARG A 81 12.87 -2.49 -17.96
N SER A 82 11.95 -2.16 -17.05
CA SER A 82 10.52 -2.38 -17.26
C SER A 82 9.82 -1.21 -17.96
N GLY A 83 10.54 -0.13 -18.28
CA GLY A 83 9.96 1.07 -18.91
C GLY A 83 8.86 1.74 -18.07
N GLN A 84 8.91 1.61 -16.74
CA GLN A 84 7.86 2.10 -15.84
C GLN A 84 8.46 2.99 -14.73
N PRO A 85 7.66 3.87 -14.11
CA PRO A 85 8.13 4.64 -12.96
C PRO A 85 8.60 3.76 -11.79
N ALA A 86 9.62 4.20 -11.06
CA ALA A 86 10.22 3.43 -9.96
C ALA A 86 9.21 3.01 -8.88
N PHE A 87 8.25 3.88 -8.55
CA PHE A 87 7.22 3.58 -7.57
C PHE A 87 6.31 2.40 -7.96
N CYS A 88 6.23 2.05 -9.26
CA CYS A 88 5.48 0.88 -9.74
C CYS A 88 6.16 -0.44 -9.33
N VAL A 89 7.50 -0.45 -9.26
CA VAL A 89 8.27 -1.59 -8.73
C VAL A 89 8.00 -1.70 -7.23
N PHE A 90 8.43 -0.70 -6.45
CA PHE A 90 8.10 -0.55 -5.03
C PHE A 90 7.98 0.90 -4.62
N THR A 91 7.02 1.21 -3.74
CA THR A 91 6.92 2.55 -3.15
C THR A 91 8.05 2.78 -2.15
N ASP A 92 8.41 4.04 -1.95
CA ASP A 92 9.41 4.47 -0.97
C ASP A 92 9.16 3.89 0.43
N LYS A 93 7.91 3.99 0.90
CA LYS A 93 7.46 3.40 2.17
C LYS A 93 7.64 1.88 2.25
N THR A 94 7.56 1.18 1.11
CA THR A 94 7.80 -0.27 1.09
C THR A 94 9.30 -0.57 1.17
N LEU A 95 10.16 0.20 0.50
CA LEU A 95 11.61 0.05 0.64
C LEU A 95 12.08 0.36 2.06
N MET A 96 11.53 1.41 2.68
CA MET A 96 11.79 1.74 4.08
C MET A 96 11.34 0.60 5.01
N ALA A 97 10.14 0.03 4.79
CA ALA A 97 9.68 -1.11 5.57
C ALA A 97 10.57 -2.36 5.40
N ILE A 98 11.10 -2.61 4.19
CA ILE A 98 12.07 -3.69 3.94
C ILE A 98 13.39 -3.40 4.69
N ALA A 99 13.91 -2.18 4.60
CA ALA A 99 15.15 -1.80 5.28
C ALA A 99 15.00 -1.73 6.82
N GLU A 100 13.79 -1.48 7.36
CA GLU A 100 13.49 -1.56 8.79
C GLU A 100 13.29 -3.01 9.30
N SER A 101 12.97 -3.96 8.41
CA SER A 101 12.70 -5.35 8.80
C SER A 101 13.82 -6.32 8.45
N VAL A 102 14.66 -5.95 7.47
CA VAL A 102 15.78 -6.73 6.93
C VAL A 102 15.42 -8.22 6.82
N PRO A 103 14.40 -8.56 6.00
CA PRO A 103 13.87 -9.92 5.94
C PRO A 103 14.95 -10.91 5.50
N GLU A 104 15.07 -12.01 6.22
CA GLU A 104 16.04 -13.08 5.92
C GLU A 104 15.43 -14.17 5.04
N ASP A 105 14.09 -14.25 5.01
CA ASP A 105 13.35 -15.27 4.28
C ASP A 105 12.14 -14.74 3.49
N GLU A 106 11.64 -15.60 2.60
CA GLU A 106 10.51 -15.34 1.71
C GLU A 106 9.22 -15.00 2.46
N HIS A 107 8.96 -15.70 3.57
CA HIS A 107 7.77 -15.53 4.38
C HIS A 107 7.82 -14.19 5.13
N GLU A 108 8.99 -13.76 5.60
CA GLU A 108 9.22 -12.42 6.16
C GLU A 108 8.96 -11.32 5.15
N LEU A 109 9.57 -11.41 3.97
CA LEU A 109 9.37 -10.45 2.90
C LEU A 109 7.90 -10.35 2.47
N ALA A 110 7.19 -11.48 2.40
CA ALA A 110 5.76 -11.52 2.05
C ALA A 110 4.84 -10.86 3.09
N ARG A 111 5.27 -10.72 4.36
CA ARG A 111 4.50 -10.01 5.40
C ARG A 111 4.57 -8.49 5.28
N ILE A 112 5.49 -7.96 4.48
CA ILE A 112 5.70 -6.51 4.37
C ILE A 112 4.58 -5.85 3.57
N PRO A 113 3.93 -4.80 4.10
CA PRO A 113 2.89 -4.08 3.39
C PRO A 113 3.37 -3.49 2.05
N GLY A 114 2.73 -3.92 0.96
CA GLY A 114 3.08 -3.50 -0.41
C GLY A 114 3.88 -4.54 -1.20
N VAL A 115 4.31 -5.63 -0.56
CA VAL A 115 4.90 -6.80 -1.22
C VAL A 115 3.81 -7.84 -1.48
N GLY A 116 3.10 -7.67 -2.59
CA GLY A 116 2.10 -8.66 -3.04
C GLY A 116 2.77 -9.84 -3.77
N ALA A 117 2.07 -10.97 -3.86
CA ALA A 117 2.56 -12.21 -4.49
C ALA A 117 3.20 -12.01 -5.88
N ARG A 118 2.62 -11.15 -6.73
CA ARG A 118 3.19 -10.84 -8.06
C ARG A 118 4.57 -10.16 -7.98
N LYS A 119 4.72 -9.22 -7.04
CA LYS A 119 5.99 -8.49 -6.86
C LYS A 119 7.02 -9.37 -6.19
N PHE A 120 6.59 -10.16 -5.20
CA PHE A 120 7.40 -11.16 -4.54
C PHE A 120 7.98 -12.16 -5.56
N ASN A 121 7.14 -12.78 -6.39
CA ASN A 121 7.61 -13.76 -7.39
C ASN A 121 8.58 -13.16 -8.41
N ARG A 122 8.48 -11.85 -8.71
CA ARG A 122 9.33 -11.19 -9.70
C ARG A 122 10.64 -10.66 -9.13
N TYR A 123 10.60 -10.12 -7.91
CA TYR A 123 11.69 -9.32 -7.35
C TYR A 123 12.20 -9.85 -6.00
N GLY A 124 11.55 -10.87 -5.42
CA GLY A 124 11.83 -11.31 -4.05
C GLY A 124 13.25 -11.81 -3.87
N ALA A 125 13.77 -12.59 -4.83
CA ALA A 125 15.15 -13.09 -4.79
C ALA A 125 16.18 -11.96 -4.74
N ASP A 126 16.04 -10.95 -5.60
CA ASP A 126 16.94 -9.79 -5.64
C ASP A 126 16.88 -9.01 -4.32
N VAL A 127 15.67 -8.74 -3.83
CA VAL A 127 15.47 -7.98 -2.58
C VAL A 127 16.10 -8.69 -1.38
N LEU A 128 15.85 -10.00 -1.24
CA LEU A 128 16.46 -10.81 -0.17
C LEU A 128 17.98 -10.83 -0.27
N ALA A 129 18.52 -10.86 -1.49
CA ALA A 129 19.96 -10.84 -1.69
C ALA A 129 20.58 -9.48 -1.32
N ILE A 130 19.91 -8.35 -1.61
CA ILE A 130 20.32 -7.02 -1.13
C ILE A 130 20.28 -6.95 0.40
N CYS A 131 19.21 -7.46 1.02
CA CYS A 131 19.08 -7.53 2.49
C CYS A 131 20.19 -8.38 3.12
N ALA A 132 20.57 -9.49 2.48
CA ALA A 132 21.69 -10.34 2.90
C ALA A 132 23.07 -9.71 2.64
N GLY A 133 23.14 -8.47 2.15
CA GLY A 133 24.39 -7.77 1.92
C GLY A 133 25.05 -8.06 0.58
N ARG A 134 24.41 -8.83 -0.32
CA ARG A 134 24.96 -9.15 -1.64
C ARG A 134 24.71 -8.00 -2.60
N ASP A 135 25.74 -7.60 -3.33
CA ASP A 135 25.60 -6.65 -4.42
C ASP A 135 24.98 -7.36 -5.63
N ILE A 136 23.75 -6.97 -5.97
CA ILE A 136 23.07 -7.41 -7.20
C ILE A 136 23.52 -6.50 -8.34
N ALA A 137 24.83 -6.44 -8.58
CA ALA A 137 25.39 -5.82 -9.76
C ALA A 137 25.13 -6.77 -10.94
N GLY A 138 23.97 -6.63 -11.55
CA GLY A 138 23.69 -7.23 -12.85
C GLY A 138 23.35 -6.14 -13.83
N LEU A 139 24.36 -5.53 -14.48
CA LEU A 139 24.26 -4.79 -15.74
C LEU A 139 25.56 -4.93 -16.59
N ASP A 140 26.33 -6.00 -16.41
CA ASP A 140 27.54 -6.31 -17.22
C ASP A 140 27.37 -7.56 -18.11
N GLU A 141 26.14 -7.88 -18.54
CA GLU A 141 25.89 -9.01 -19.45
C GLU A 141 24.88 -8.62 -20.55
N ASP A 142 25.35 -7.89 -21.55
CA ASP A 142 24.86 -7.91 -22.93
C ASP A 142 26.06 -7.56 -23.84
N ASP A 143 26.67 -8.61 -24.40
CA ASP A 143 27.64 -8.62 -25.53
C ASP A 143 26.88 -8.41 -26.86
#